data_AF-A0A1V4HE28-F1
#
_entry.id   AF-A0A1V4HE28-F1
#
_cell.length_a   1.000
_cell.length_b   1.000
_cell.length_c   1.000
_cell.angle_alpha   90.00
_cell.angle_beta   90.00
_cell.angle_gamma   90.00
#
_symmetry.space_group_name_H-M   'P 1'
#
loop_
_entity.id
_entity.type
_entity.pdbx_description
1 polymer ?
#
loop_
_entity_poly.entity_id
_entity_poly.type
_entity_poly.pdbx_seq_one_letter_code
_entity_poly.pdbx_strand_id
1 'polypeptide(L)'
;MALDGHMFDSNNVMIDFFPIDDDLHKAIFYQKENVYRSYLYLSRLCDYYEDESFDGDELRKLADDLSNYKANVAVVYHTLINELYDKLSNTAIVKVIFYAD
;
A
#
# COMPACT_ATOMS: atom_id res chain seq x y z
N MET A 1 9.54 -7.71 8.16
CA MET A 1 9.74 -7.32 6.76
C MET A 1 8.99 -6.03 6.59
N ALA A 2 9.74 -4.99 6.26
CA ALA A 2 9.18 -3.71 5.88
C ALA A 2 8.83 -3.77 4.39
N LEU A 3 7.79 -3.05 3.99
CA LEU A 3 7.42 -2.85 2.58
C LEU A 3 7.67 -1.39 2.24
N ASP A 4 8.68 -1.12 1.43
CA ASP A 4 9.07 0.25 1.13
C ASP A 4 8.43 0.70 -0.19
N GLY A 5 7.50 1.67 -0.11
CA GLY A 5 6.74 2.20 -1.24
C GLY A 5 7.45 3.36 -1.93
N HIS A 6 7.99 3.12 -3.12
CA HIS A 6 8.65 4.12 -3.96
C HIS A 6 7.69 4.67 -5.01
N MET A 7 7.51 5.99 -5.05
CA MET A 7 6.48 6.63 -5.87
C MET A 7 7.09 7.47 -6.98
N PHE A 8 6.58 7.29 -8.20
CA PHE A 8 7.15 7.85 -9.42
C PHE A 8 6.14 8.69 -10.19
N ASP A 9 6.65 9.74 -10.84
CA ASP A 9 5.90 10.58 -11.78
C ASP A 9 5.86 9.99 -13.20
N SER A 10 5.21 10.69 -14.13
CA SER A 10 5.12 10.31 -15.54
C SER A 10 6.46 10.28 -16.29
N ASN A 11 7.51 10.88 -15.74
CA ASN A 11 8.86 10.86 -16.27
C ASN A 11 9.71 9.73 -15.66
N ASN A 12 9.09 8.84 -14.87
CA ASN A 12 9.75 7.80 -14.10
C ASN A 12 10.79 8.34 -13.11
N VAL A 13 10.57 9.56 -12.62
CA VAL A 13 11.36 10.18 -11.56
C VAL A 13 10.70 9.88 -10.21
N MET A 14 11.48 9.40 -9.25
CA MET A 14 11.01 9.19 -7.89
C MET A 14 10.71 10.55 -7.25
N ILE A 15 9.46 10.76 -6.85
CA ILE A 15 8.98 12.02 -6.27
C ILE A 15 8.56 11.90 -4.81
N ASP A 16 8.33 10.68 -4.33
CA ASP A 16 7.92 10.44 -2.95
C ASP A 16 8.28 9.02 -2.49
N PHE A 17 8.24 8.81 -1.19
CA PHE A 17 8.55 7.57 -0.49
C PHE A 17 7.59 7.37 0.69
N PHE A 18 7.16 6.14 0.93
CA PHE A 18 6.38 5.78 2.10
C PHE A 18 6.87 4.44 2.68
N PRO A 19 7.47 4.45 3.88
CA PRO A 19 7.87 3.22 4.55
C PRO A 19 6.66 2.54 5.19
N ILE A 20 6.43 1.26 4.88
CA ILE A 20 5.54 0.40 5.65
C ILE A 20 6.41 -0.40 6.60
N ASP A 21 6.55 0.11 7.82
CA ASP A 21 7.34 -0.58 8.84
C ASP A 21 6.72 -1.93 9.24
N ASP A 22 7.50 -2.71 9.99
CA ASP A 22 7.11 -4.03 10.48
C ASP A 22 5.77 -4.05 11.24
N ASP A 23 5.45 -2.98 11.96
CA ASP A 23 4.27 -2.90 12.81
C ASP A 23 3.03 -2.59 11.97
N LEU A 24 3.14 -1.66 11.02
CA LEU A 24 2.10 -1.39 10.02
C LEU A 24 1.89 -2.59 9.11
N HIS A 25 2.96 -3.25 8.65
CA HIS A 25 2.88 -4.48 7.87
C HIS A 25 2.11 -5.56 8.64
N LYS A 26 2.43 -5.78 9.92
CA LYS A 26 1.68 -6.73 10.76
C LYS A 26 0.23 -6.31 10.95
N ALA A 27 -0.01 -5.02 11.13
CA ALA A 27 -1.35 -4.49 11.30
C ALA A 27 -2.22 -4.70 10.05
N ILE A 28 -1.64 -4.65 8.86
CA ILE A 28 -2.35 -4.85 7.59
C ILE A 28 -2.48 -6.35 7.26
N PHE A 29 -1.40 -7.12 7.36
CA PHE A 29 -1.32 -8.46 6.77
C PHE A 29 -1.36 -9.62 7.76
N TYR A 30 -1.07 -9.38 9.04
CA TYR A 30 -1.06 -10.42 10.09
C TYR A 30 -2.31 -10.36 10.98
N GLN A 31 -3.47 -10.16 10.36
CA GLN A 31 -4.75 -10.22 11.04
C GLN A 31 -5.32 -11.64 11.08
N LYS A 32 -5.91 -12.02 12.21
CA LYS A 32 -6.44 -13.37 12.46
C LYS A 32 -7.43 -13.86 11.40
N GLU A 33 -8.20 -12.95 10.83
CA GLU A 33 -9.28 -13.26 9.87
C GLU A 33 -8.81 -13.18 8.40
N ASN A 34 -7.59 -12.71 8.13
CA ASN A 34 -7.03 -12.55 6.78
C ASN A 34 -7.94 -11.82 5.79
N VAL A 35 -8.75 -10.86 6.29
CA VAL A 35 -9.75 -10.12 5.50
C VAL A 35 -9.11 -9.37 4.32
N TYR A 36 -7.84 -8.97 4.44
CA TYR A 36 -7.05 -8.37 3.37
C TYR A 36 -7.04 -9.21 2.07
N ARG A 37 -7.19 -10.55 2.16
CA ARG A 37 -7.21 -11.44 0.99
C ARG A 37 -8.45 -11.28 0.11
N SER A 38 -9.50 -10.65 0.62
CA SER A 38 -10.70 -10.32 -0.17
C SER A 38 -10.55 -9.05 -1.00
N TYR A 39 -9.47 -8.29 -0.79
CA TYR A 39 -9.13 -7.07 -1.51
C TYR A 39 -8.02 -7.40 -2.50
N LEU A 40 -8.32 -7.37 -3.80
CA LEU A 40 -7.45 -7.92 -4.86
C LEU A 40 -6.06 -7.28 -4.89
N TYR A 41 -5.97 -5.95 -4.74
CA TYR A 41 -4.71 -5.23 -4.85
C TYR A 41 -3.93 -5.27 -3.55
N LEU A 42 -4.63 -5.26 -2.42
CA LEU A 42 -4.02 -5.47 -1.11
C LEU A 42 -3.49 -6.91 -0.95
N SER A 43 -4.18 -7.90 -1.50
CA SER A 43 -3.73 -9.30 -1.45
C SER A 43 -2.48 -9.51 -2.29
N ARG A 44 -2.40 -8.87 -3.47
CA ARG A 44 -1.20 -8.88 -4.31
C ARG A 44 0.00 -8.30 -3.57
N LEU A 45 -0.18 -7.16 -2.90
CA LEU A 45 0.88 -6.52 -2.10
C LEU A 45 1.40 -7.42 -0.96
N CYS A 46 0.58 -8.35 -0.46
CA CYS A 46 0.98 -9.28 0.60
C CYS A 46 1.72 -10.53 0.08
N ASP A 47 1.62 -10.89 -1.19
CA ASP A 47 2.17 -12.17 -1.67
C ASP A 47 3.72 -12.14 -1.65
N TYR A 48 4.22 -12.66 -0.54
CA TYR A 48 5.53 -12.67 0.12
C TYR A 48 6.85 -12.85 -0.67
N TYR A 49 6.90 -12.70 -1.99
CA TYR A 49 8.10 -13.10 -2.75
C TYR A 49 8.59 -12.16 -3.85
N GLU A 50 7.84 -11.11 -4.20
CA GLU A 50 8.22 -10.25 -5.33
C GLU A 50 7.95 -8.77 -5.07
N ASP A 51 8.77 -7.93 -5.69
CA ASP A 51 8.50 -6.49 -5.78
C ASP A 51 7.20 -6.29 -6.56
N GLU A 52 6.23 -5.60 -5.97
CA GLU A 52 4.95 -5.34 -6.63
C GLU A 52 4.91 -3.91 -7.17
N SER A 53 4.54 -3.78 -8.44
CA SER A 53 4.35 -2.48 -9.07
C SER A 53 2.89 -2.26 -9.43
N PHE A 54 2.38 -1.06 -9.10
CA PHE A 54 1.03 -0.62 -9.46
C PHE A 54 1.12 0.68 -10.25
N ASP A 55 0.35 0.78 -11.33
CA ASP A 55 0.25 1.99 -12.13
C ASP A 55 -1.20 2.28 -12.55
N GLY A 56 -1.44 3.52 -12.98
CA GLY A 56 -2.71 3.95 -13.56
C GLY A 56 -3.93 3.59 -12.68
N ASP A 57 -4.82 2.77 -13.22
CA ASP A 57 -6.05 2.36 -12.53
C ASP A 57 -5.80 1.34 -11.40
N GLU A 58 -4.71 0.58 -11.43
CA GLU A 58 -4.37 -0.36 -10.37
C GLU A 58 -3.98 0.39 -9.09
N LEU A 59 -3.23 1.49 -9.23
CA LEU A 59 -2.85 2.35 -8.11
C LEU A 59 -4.07 2.91 -7.38
N ARG A 60 -5.08 3.36 -8.13
CA ARG A 60 -6.34 3.85 -7.56
C ARG A 60 -7.09 2.77 -6.82
N LYS A 61 -7.17 1.56 -7.39
CA LYS A 61 -7.84 0.43 -6.75
C LYS A 61 -7.09 -0.05 -5.50
N LEU A 62 -5.77 0.02 -5.48
CA LEU A 62 -4.98 -0.22 -4.26
C LEU A 62 -5.31 0.80 -3.16
N ALA A 63 -5.39 2.09 -3.51
CA ALA A 63 -5.80 3.13 -2.57
C ALA A 63 -7.22 2.85 -2.02
N ASP A 64 -8.17 2.51 -2.89
CA ASP A 64 -9.53 2.17 -2.48
C ASP A 64 -9.57 0.92 -1.59
N ASP A 65 -8.80 -0.12 -1.92
CA ASP A 65 -8.67 -1.33 -1.10
C ASP A 65 -8.14 -0.97 0.30
N LEU A 66 -7.09 -0.16 0.41
CA LEU A 66 -6.53 0.30 1.70
C LEU A 66 -7.55 1.10 2.52
N SER A 67 -8.26 2.04 1.88
CA SER A 67 -9.26 2.88 2.54
C SER A 67 -10.44 2.06 3.08
N ASN A 68 -10.95 1.13 2.27
CA ASN A 68 -12.03 0.22 2.65
C ASN A 68 -11.58 -0.78 3.72
N TYR A 69 -10.32 -1.23 3.66
CA TYR A 69 -9.76 -2.17 4.60
C TYR A 69 -9.46 -1.55 5.97
N LYS A 70 -9.22 -0.23 6.04
CA LYS A 70 -8.88 0.52 7.27
C LYS A 70 -9.73 0.15 8.49
N ALA A 71 -11.03 -0.11 8.30
CA ALA A 71 -11.94 -0.48 9.38
C ALA A 71 -11.55 -1.79 10.11
N ASN A 72 -10.81 -2.67 9.44
CA ASN A 72 -10.30 -3.92 10.00
C ASN A 72 -8.97 -3.72 10.74
N VAL A 73 -8.29 -2.58 10.57
CA VAL A 73 -7.00 -2.28 11.20
C VAL A 73 -7.20 -1.51 12.51
N ALA A 74 -6.30 -1.72 13.48
CA ALA A 74 -6.33 -0.98 14.75
C ALA A 74 -6.25 0.53 14.53
N VAL A 75 -7.02 1.28 15.32
CA VAL A 75 -7.21 2.75 15.18
C VAL A 75 -5.89 3.53 15.19
N VAL A 76 -4.89 3.04 15.92
CA VAL A 76 -3.56 3.67 15.99
C VAL A 76 -2.87 3.79 14.61
N TYR A 77 -3.18 2.91 13.67
CA TYR A 77 -2.61 2.92 12.32
C TYR A 77 -3.49 3.66 11.29
N HIS A 78 -4.67 4.15 11.67
CA HIS A 78 -5.59 4.80 10.73
C HIS A 78 -4.99 6.05 10.10
N THR A 79 -4.19 6.81 10.86
CA THR A 79 -3.48 7.98 10.34
C THR A 79 -2.50 7.58 9.24
N LEU A 80 -1.67 6.56 9.48
CA LEU A 80 -0.71 6.05 8.48
C LEU A 80 -1.40 5.50 7.23
N ILE A 81 -2.52 4.80 7.39
CA ILE A 81 -3.32 4.31 6.27
C ILE A 81 -3.90 5.47 5.45
N ASN A 82 -4.38 6.54 6.10
CA ASN A 82 -4.89 7.71 5.40
C ASN A 82 -3.75 8.46 4.68
N GLU A 83 -2.57 8.58 5.29
CA GLU A 83 -1.40 9.20 4.65
C GLU A 83 -0.96 8.42 3.40
N LEU A 84 -0.93 7.08 3.48
CA LEU A 84 -0.67 6.23 2.33
C LEU A 84 -1.76 6.40 1.27
N TYR A 85 -3.03 6.38 1.65
CA TYR A 85 -4.16 6.62 0.73
C TYR A 85 -4.04 7.96 -0.01
N ASP A 86 -3.75 9.04 0.71
CA ASP A 86 -3.63 10.39 0.15
C ASP A 86 -2.46 10.46 -0.85
N LYS A 87 -1.34 9.81 -0.54
CA LYS A 87 -0.20 9.69 -1.46
C LYS A 87 -0.55 8.89 -2.71
N LEU A 88 -1.13 7.70 -2.56
CA LEU A 88 -1.52 6.86 -3.70
C LEU A 88 -2.61 7.50 -4.56
N SER A 89 -3.44 8.37 -3.98
CA SER A 89 -4.48 9.14 -4.68
C SER A 89 -3.97 10.40 -5.36
N ASN A 90 -2.70 10.79 -5.15
CA ASN A 90 -2.11 11.96 -5.77
C ASN A 90 -1.90 11.74 -7.27
N THR A 91 -2.53 12.57 -8.11
CA THR A 91 -2.43 12.47 -9.58
C THR A 91 -1.03 12.71 -10.14
N ALA A 92 -0.11 13.28 -9.36
CA ALA A 92 1.29 13.41 -9.74
C ALA A 92 2.03 12.07 -9.67
N ILE A 93 1.55 11.13 -8.85
CA ILE A 93 2.07 9.77 -8.74
C ILE A 93 1.33 8.92 -9.75
N VAL A 94 2.07 8.37 -10.72
CA VAL A 94 1.49 7.53 -11.78
C VAL A 94 1.83 6.05 -11.57
N LYS A 95 2.88 5.78 -10.78
CA LYS A 95 3.40 4.45 -10.52
C LYS A 95 3.95 4.36 -9.10
N VAL A 96 3.73 3.23 -8.45
CA VAL A 96 4.36 2.88 -7.18
C VAL A 96 4.97 1.49 -7.29
N ILE A 97 6.16 1.33 -6.71
CA ILE A 97 6.83 0.03 -6.56
C ILE A 97 7.04 -0.20 -5.07
N PHE A 98 6.55 -1.33 -4.57
CA PHE A 98 6.81 -1.77 -3.21
C PHE A 98 7.94 -2.80 -3.23
N TYR A 99 9.02 -2.50 -2.51
CA TYR A 99 10.16 -3.41 -2.36
C TYR A 99 10.01 -4.20 -1.06
N ALA A 100 10.17 -5.52 -1.16
CA ALA A 100 10.18 -6.41 0.00
C ALA A 100 11.61 -6.55 0.54
N ASP A 101 11.82 -6.18 1.81
CA ASP A 101 13.09 -6.37 2.55
C ASP A 101 12.99 -7.48 3.62
#